data_AF-A0A379VZ98-F1
#
_entry.id   AF-A0A379VZ98-F1
#
_cell.length_a   1.000
_cell.length_b   1.000
_cell.length_c   1.000
_cell.angle_alpha   90.00
_cell.angle_beta   90.00
_cell.angle_gamma   90.00
#
_symmetry.space_group_name_H-M   'P 1'
#
loop_
_entity.id
_entity.type
_entity.pdbx_description
1 polymer ?
#
loop_
_entity_poly.entity_id
_entity_poly.type
_entity_poly.pdbx_seq_one_letter_code
_entity_poly.pdbx_strand_id
1 'polypeptide(L)'
;MAHYPWGYGQRYVKYDIMGVKSLTAGLPDNYNDFSHSMDNAANGHYFLRVASSNYKRPDGKNVRTVRDVIAEVDQNGVVVDEWRLFDILDPYRDVIMKTLDQGAVCPEYRRQPVRPYVERRRSGGAGLLRQIRGYRG
;
A
#
# COMPACT_ATOMS: atom_id res chain seq x y z
N MET A 1 -27.80 2.77 15.20
CA MET A 1 -27.68 2.42 13.77
C MET A 1 -26.28 1.93 13.50
N ALA A 2 -26.12 0.88 12.69
CA ALA A 2 -24.81 0.35 12.34
C ALA A 2 -24.21 1.25 11.25
N HIS A 3 -23.05 1.86 11.55
CA HIS A 3 -22.35 2.69 10.59
C HIS A 3 -21.13 1.95 10.04
N TYR A 4 -20.92 2.06 8.73
CA TYR A 4 -19.79 1.43 8.05
C TYR A 4 -18.73 2.50 7.71
N PRO A 5 -17.63 2.56 8.47
CA PRO A 5 -16.50 3.42 8.17
C PRO A 5 -15.59 2.78 7.11
N TRP A 6 -15.12 3.58 6.17
CA TRP A 6 -14.10 3.18 5.20
C TRP A 6 -13.40 4.42 4.63
N GLY A 7 -12.27 4.24 3.97
CA GLY A 7 -11.54 5.34 3.36
C GLY A 7 -10.80 4.88 2.12
N TYR A 8 -10.36 5.86 1.33
CA TYR A 8 -9.67 5.63 0.07
C TYR A 8 -8.74 6.81 -0.21
N GLY A 9 -7.46 6.51 -0.44
CA GLY A 9 -6.44 7.51 -0.77
C GLY A 9 -6.34 8.60 0.30
N GLN A 10 -6.78 9.81 -0.02
CA GLN A 10 -6.70 11.01 0.85
C GLN A 10 -8.01 11.34 1.57
N ARG A 11 -8.98 10.42 1.61
CA ARG A 11 -10.30 10.67 2.22
C ARG A 11 -10.78 9.50 3.05
N TYR A 12 -11.55 9.80 4.08
CA TYR A 12 -12.26 8.82 4.89
C TYR A 12 -13.71 9.24 5.06
N VAL A 13 -14.59 8.24 5.11
CA VAL A 13 -16.03 8.41 4.95
C VAL A 13 -16.78 7.40 5.82
N LYS A 14 -17.96 7.80 6.29
CA LYS A 14 -18.84 6.96 7.10
C LYS A 14 -20.23 6.98 6.50
N TYR A 15 -20.76 5.80 6.22
CA TYR A 15 -22.10 5.62 5.69
C TYR A 15 -22.99 4.90 6.71
N ASP A 16 -24.27 5.23 6.70
CA ASP A 16 -25.29 4.35 7.26
C ASP A 16 -25.56 3.19 6.29
N ILE A 17 -26.15 2.10 6.77
CA ILE A 17 -26.50 0.93 5.96
C ILE A 17 -27.47 1.28 4.82
N MET A 18 -28.25 2.35 4.97
CA MET A 18 -29.11 2.90 3.92
C MET A 18 -28.37 3.75 2.87
N GLY A 19 -27.03 3.84 2.94
CA GLY A 19 -26.20 4.58 1.98
C GLY A 19 -26.16 6.10 2.21
N VAL A 20 -26.73 6.58 3.32
CA VAL A 20 -26.66 8.00 3.70
C VAL A 20 -25.26 8.33 4.21
N LYS A 21 -24.67 9.40 3.67
CA LYS A 21 -23.37 9.92 4.12
C LYS A 21 -23.53 10.59 5.47
N SER A 22 -22.90 10.01 6.49
CA SER A 22 -22.84 10.59 7.83
C SER A 22 -21.57 11.41 8.04
N LEU A 23 -20.44 11.03 7.42
CA LEU A 23 -19.17 11.76 7.48
C LEU A 23 -18.45 11.67 6.14
N THR A 24 -17.85 12.78 5.71
CA THR A 24 -16.87 12.79 4.62
C THR A 24 -15.82 13.84 4.94
N ALA A 25 -14.58 13.40 5.15
CA ALA A 25 -13.48 14.28 5.53
C ALA A 25 -12.22 13.94 4.71
N GLY A 26 -11.41 14.97 4.48
CA GLY A 26 -10.07 14.82 3.93
C GLY A 26 -9.09 14.43 5.02
N LEU A 27 -8.04 13.70 4.65
CA LEU A 27 -6.90 13.51 5.53
C LEU A 27 -6.19 14.87 5.75
N PRO A 28 -5.71 15.14 6.96
CA PRO A 28 -4.84 16.28 7.21
C PRO A 28 -3.56 16.22 6.36
N ASP A 29 -3.01 17.38 5.98
CA ASP A 29 -1.91 17.49 5.00
C ASP A 29 -0.61 16.80 5.42
N ASN A 30 -0.40 16.61 6.72
CA ASN A 30 0.75 15.89 7.27
C ASN A 30 0.64 14.36 7.09
N TYR A 31 -0.50 13.85 6.62
CA TYR A 31 -0.71 12.43 6.36
C TYR A 31 -1.04 12.15 4.89
N ASN A 32 -0.72 10.93 4.48
CA ASN A 32 -1.03 10.40 3.16
C ASN A 32 -1.48 8.94 3.24
N ASP A 33 -2.06 8.47 2.15
CA ASP A 33 -2.33 7.06 1.89
C ASP A 33 -3.11 6.37 3.02
N PHE A 34 -4.35 6.80 3.25
CA PHE A 34 -5.28 6.05 4.07
C PHE A 34 -5.30 4.59 3.61
N SER A 35 -5.08 3.68 4.55
CA SER A 35 -4.90 2.27 4.22
C SER A 35 -5.56 1.35 5.26
N HIS A 36 -6.36 0.41 4.74
CA HIS A 36 -6.94 -0.75 5.44
C HIS A 36 -8.03 -0.51 6.48
N SER A 37 -7.86 0.40 7.44
CA SER A 37 -8.77 0.45 8.59
C SER A 37 -9.08 1.87 9.06
N MET A 38 -10.35 2.03 9.42
CA MET A 38 -10.89 3.16 10.17
C MET A 38 -11.76 2.59 11.28
N ASP A 39 -11.35 2.78 12.53
CA ASP A 39 -12.03 2.22 13.69
C ASP A 39 -12.65 3.34 14.54
N ASN A 40 -13.86 3.09 15.08
CA ASN A 40 -14.50 4.04 15.97
C ASN A 40 -13.99 3.82 17.39
N ALA A 41 -13.49 4.87 18.02
CA ALA A 41 -13.11 4.86 19.42
C ALA A 41 -14.34 5.05 20.32
N ALA A 42 -14.28 4.54 21.55
CA ALA A 42 -15.39 4.64 22.51
C ALA A 42 -15.68 6.09 22.95
N ASN A 43 -14.69 6.97 22.86
CA ASN A 43 -14.77 8.40 23.15
C ASN A 43 -15.37 9.23 21.98
N GLY A 44 -15.74 8.59 20.86
CA GLY A 44 -16.29 9.27 19.69
C GLY A 44 -15.24 9.83 18.72
N HIS A 45 -13.96 9.56 18.96
CA HIS A 45 -12.86 9.78 18.01
C HIS A 45 -12.78 8.63 17.00
N TYR A 46 -11.92 8.79 16.00
CA TYR A 46 -11.67 7.79 14.97
C TYR A 46 -10.18 7.48 14.90
N PHE A 47 -9.85 6.19 14.82
CA PHE A 47 -8.50 5.74 14.53
C PHE A 47 -8.36 5.49 13.04
N LEU A 48 -7.40 6.16 12.42
CA LEU A 48 -7.09 6.04 11.00
C LEU A 48 -5.71 5.43 10.84
N ARG A 49 -5.59 4.40 10.01
CA ARG A 49 -4.28 3.89 9.61
C ARG A 49 -3.82 4.61 8.33
N VAL A 50 -2.72 5.34 8.47
CA VAL A 50 -2.20 6.28 7.47
C VAL A 50 -0.68 6.17 7.34
N ALA A 51 -0.11 6.97 6.46
CA ALA A 51 1.31 7.26 6.37
C ALA A 51 1.57 8.75 6.67
N SER A 52 2.80 9.09 7.02
CA SER A 52 3.27 10.48 7.15
C SER A 52 3.74 11.02 5.80
N SER A 53 3.26 12.21 5.44
CA SER A 53 3.50 12.81 4.12
C SER A 53 4.90 13.42 3.97
N ASN A 54 5.55 13.77 5.08
CA ASN A 54 6.85 14.44 5.08
C ASN A 54 7.65 14.13 6.37
N TYR A 55 7.94 12.86 6.61
CA TYR A 55 8.78 12.48 7.75
C TYR A 55 10.25 12.79 7.45
N LYS A 56 10.90 13.53 8.36
CA LYS A 56 12.33 13.81 8.28
C LYS A 56 13.09 12.72 9.00
N ARG A 57 13.77 11.87 8.24
CA ARG A 57 14.63 10.82 8.79
C ARG A 57 15.88 11.41 9.47
N PRO A 58 16.53 10.65 10.36
CA PRO A 58 17.79 11.06 11.01
C PRO A 58 18.93 11.37 10.02
N ASP A 59 18.86 10.81 8.81
CA ASP A 59 19.79 11.09 7.70
C ASP A 59 19.51 12.45 7.01
N GLY A 60 18.53 13.22 7.51
CA GLY A 60 18.13 14.52 6.98
C GLY A 60 17.22 14.47 5.76
N LYS A 61 16.86 13.28 5.26
CA LYS A 61 16.00 13.13 4.08
C LYS A 61 14.52 13.16 4.48
N ASN A 62 13.75 13.85 3.65
CA ASN A 62 12.29 13.86 3.74
C ASN A 62 11.73 12.67 2.97
N VAL A 63 10.88 11.89 3.63
CA VAL A 63 10.24 10.71 3.04
C VAL A 63 8.75 10.71 3.31
N ARG A 64 8.00 10.12 2.38
CA ARG A 64 6.65 9.62 2.64
C ARG A 64 6.80 8.24 3.26
N THR A 65 6.24 8.05 4.44
CA THR A 65 6.28 6.74 5.10
C THR A 65 5.22 5.83 4.49
N VAL A 66 5.15 4.55 4.90
CA VAL A 66 4.25 3.57 4.27
C VAL A 66 3.50 2.80 5.34
N ARG A 67 2.21 3.15 5.50
CA ARG A 67 1.22 2.41 6.31
C ARG A 67 1.67 2.10 7.74
N ASP A 68 2.43 3.00 8.34
CA ASP A 68 3.15 2.84 9.60
C ASP A 68 2.79 3.91 10.65
N VAL A 69 1.71 4.65 10.43
CA VAL A 69 1.19 5.63 11.38
C VAL A 69 -0.28 5.35 11.68
N ILE A 70 -0.65 5.43 12.95
CA ILE A 70 -2.05 5.43 13.40
C ILE A 70 -2.35 6.84 13.92
N ALA A 71 -3.34 7.50 13.36
CA ALA A 71 -3.77 8.84 13.78
C ALA A 71 -5.13 8.75 14.48
N GLU A 72 -5.27 9.35 15.66
CA GLU A 72 -6.55 9.60 16.30
C GLU A 72 -7.06 10.96 15.84
N VAL A 73 -8.25 10.98 15.25
CA VAL A 73 -8.92 12.21 14.80
C VAL A 73 -10.24 12.42 15.51
N ASP A 74 -10.54 13.67 15.81
CA ASP A 74 -11.84 14.07 16.33
C ASP A 74 -12.93 14.12 15.26
N GLN A 75 -14.15 14.44 15.71
CA GLN A 75 -15.32 14.55 14.82
C GLN A 75 -15.21 15.72 13.83
N ASN A 76 -14.34 16.68 14.12
CA ASN A 76 -14.07 17.84 13.27
C ASN A 76 -12.92 17.57 12.28
N GLY A 77 -12.23 16.43 12.39
CA GLY A 77 -11.06 16.08 11.59
C GLY A 77 -9.74 16.64 12.11
N VAL A 78 -9.70 17.09 13.37
CA VAL A 78 -8.50 17.53 14.07
C VAL A 78 -7.80 16.31 14.67
N VAL A 79 -6.48 16.26 14.53
CA VAL A 79 -5.65 15.18 15.07
C VAL A 79 -5.45 15.42 16.56
N VAL A 80 -5.85 14.44 17.36
CA VAL A 80 -5.72 14.47 18.83
C VAL A 80 -4.40 13.85 19.25
N ASP A 81 -4.07 12.68 18.66
CA ASP A 81 -2.85 11.95 18.96
C ASP A 81 -2.37 11.16 17.73
N GLU A 82 -1.09 10.79 17.74
CA GLU A 82 -0.48 9.95 16.71
C GLU A 82 0.47 8.89 17.28
N TRP A 83 0.39 7.69 16.72
CA TRP A 83 1.34 6.60 17.01
C TRP A 83 2.17 6.31 15.77
N ARG A 84 3.47 6.61 15.88
CA ARG A 84 4.47 6.31 14.87
C ARG A 84 5.02 4.91 15.11
N LEU A 85 4.55 3.94 14.33
CA LEU A 85 4.90 2.54 14.56
C LEU A 85 6.41 2.28 14.36
N PHE A 86 7.09 3.08 13.55
CA PHE A 86 8.54 2.99 13.34
C PHE A 86 9.37 3.47 14.55
N ASP A 87 8.79 4.24 15.47
CA ASP A 87 9.44 4.65 16.73
C ASP A 87 9.13 3.66 17.87
N ILE A 88 8.00 2.94 17.77
CA ILE A 88 7.51 2.01 18.80
C ILE A 88 7.98 0.57 18.54
N LEU A 89 7.97 0.15 17.28
CA LEU A 89 8.37 -1.18 16.82
C LEU A 89 9.78 -1.13 16.22
N ASP A 90 10.31 -2.31 15.87
CA ASP A 90 11.60 -2.42 15.17
C ASP A 90 11.39 -2.42 13.64
N PRO A 91 11.70 -1.31 12.93
CA PRO A 91 11.54 -1.23 11.47
C PRO A 91 12.58 -2.06 10.70
N TYR A 92 13.66 -2.52 11.34
CA TYR A 92 14.73 -3.29 10.71
C TYR A 92 14.55 -4.81 10.82
N ARG A 93 13.50 -5.26 11.52
CA ARG A 93 13.19 -6.68 11.65
C ARG A 93 12.73 -7.28 10.34
N ASP A 94 13.61 -8.06 9.70
CA ASP A 94 13.41 -8.58 8.35
C ASP A 94 13.07 -10.08 8.26
N VAL A 95 13.02 -10.78 9.40
CA VAL A 95 12.82 -12.24 9.48
C VAL A 95 11.60 -12.70 8.69
N ILE A 96 10.47 -12.01 8.85
CA ILE A 96 9.25 -12.31 8.08
C ILE A 96 9.28 -11.63 6.71
N MET A 97 9.87 -10.44 6.59
CA MET A 97 9.92 -9.72 5.30
C MET A 97 10.63 -10.51 4.20
N LYS A 98 11.66 -11.30 4.55
CA LYS A 98 12.41 -12.13 3.61
C LYS A 98 11.68 -13.39 3.15
N THR A 99 10.66 -13.84 3.87
CA THR A 99 9.93 -15.09 3.56
C THR A 99 8.61 -14.86 2.83
N LEU A 100 8.22 -13.61 2.59
CA LEU A 100 6.98 -13.26 1.90
C LEU A 100 7.07 -13.55 0.39
N ASP A 101 5.96 -14.00 -0.19
CA ASP A 101 5.81 -14.11 -1.63
C ASP A 101 5.73 -12.69 -2.25
N GLN A 102 6.68 -12.39 -3.14
CA GLN A 102 6.73 -11.11 -3.85
C GLN A 102 5.45 -10.83 -4.66
N GLY A 103 4.77 -11.88 -5.16
CA GLY A 103 3.52 -11.74 -5.90
C GLY A 103 2.30 -11.33 -5.06
N ALA A 104 2.35 -11.52 -3.73
CA ALA A 104 1.31 -11.09 -2.81
C ALA A 104 1.55 -9.68 -2.24
N VAL A 105 2.81 -9.25 -2.19
CA VAL A 105 3.21 -7.92 -1.69
C VAL A 105 3.17 -6.86 -2.79
N CYS A 106 3.53 -7.23 -4.01
CA CYS A 106 3.46 -6.38 -5.20
C CYS A 106 2.32 -6.85 -6.12
N PRO A 107 1.07 -6.43 -5.88
CA PRO A 107 -0.06 -6.83 -6.73
C PRO A 107 0.14 -6.54 -8.22
N GLU A 108 0.95 -5.52 -8.56
CA GLU A 108 1.32 -5.17 -9.93
C GLU A 108 2.37 -6.09 -10.58
N TYR A 109 3.07 -6.95 -9.83
CA TYR A 109 4.07 -7.86 -10.41
C TYR A 109 3.38 -9.11 -10.97
N ARG A 110 2.62 -8.91 -12.05
CA ARG A 110 2.23 -10.00 -12.94
C ARG A 110 3.51 -10.70 -13.34
N ARG A 111 3.68 -11.98 -12.97
CA ARG A 111 4.72 -12.85 -13.54
C ARG A 111 4.68 -12.65 -15.05
N GLN A 112 5.66 -11.94 -15.62
CA GLN A 112 5.76 -11.87 -17.07
C GLN A 112 5.91 -13.33 -17.52
N PRO A 113 5.03 -13.85 -18.39
CA PRO A 113 5.32 -15.15 -18.98
C PRO A 113 6.65 -15.00 -19.71
N VAL A 114 7.61 -15.87 -19.40
CA VAL A 114 8.89 -15.95 -20.11
C VAL A 114 8.54 -16.07 -21.59
N ARG A 115 8.70 -14.99 -22.36
CA ARG A 115 8.33 -15.04 -23.78
C ARG A 115 9.34 -15.96 -24.47
N PRO A 116 8.91 -17.01 -25.18
CA PRO A 116 9.84 -17.84 -25.93
C PRO A 116 10.53 -16.94 -26.98
N TYR A 117 11.85 -16.85 -26.91
CA TYR A 117 12.62 -16.22 -27.96
C TYR A 117 12.78 -17.21 -29.11
N VAL A 118 12.40 -16.79 -30.33
CA VAL A 118 12.59 -17.60 -31.53
C VAL A 118 13.90 -17.16 -32.17
N GLU A 119 14.97 -17.91 -31.92
CA GLU A 119 16.24 -17.70 -32.63
C GLU A 119 16.15 -18.36 -34.01
N ARG A 120 16.04 -17.56 -35.08
CA ARG A 120 16.14 -18.07 -36.46
C ARG A 120 17.62 -18.21 -36.83
N ARG A 121 18.18 -19.40 -36.65
CA ARG A 121 19.49 -19.74 -37.25
C ARG A 121 19.30 -20.19 -38.70
N ARG A 122 19.99 -19.51 -39.61
CA ARG A 122 20.18 -20.00 -40.98
C ARG A 122 21.24 -21.10 -40.94
N SER A 123 20.84 -22.36 -41.11
CA SER A 123 21.79 -23.44 -41.42
C SER A 123 22.31 -23.23 -42.85
N GLY A 124 23.63 -23.09 -42.98
CA GLY A 124 24.27 -23.08 -44.29
C GLY A 124 23.99 -24.38 -45.04
N GLY A 125 23.63 -24.26 -46.32
CA GLY A 125 23.35 -25.39 -47.21
C GLY A 125 21.89 -25.84 -47.21
N ALA A 126 21.21 -25.61 -48.33
CA ALA A 126 19.88 -26.15 -48.68
C ALA A 126 18.76 -25.98 -47.63
N GLY A 127 18.20 -24.77 -47.54
CA GLY A 127 16.75 -24.56 -47.56
C GLY A 127 15.85 -25.16 -46.47
N LEU A 128 16.32 -25.45 -45.25
CA LEU A 128 15.43 -25.84 -44.15
C LEU A 128 15.57 -24.90 -42.93
N LEU A 129 14.56 -24.06 -42.67
CA LEU A 129 14.47 -23.28 -41.44
C LEU A 129 14.12 -24.20 -40.26
N ARG A 130 15.08 -24.56 -39.41
CA ARG A 130 14.79 -25.22 -38.13
C ARG A 130 14.43 -24.18 -37.08
N GLN A 131 13.19 -24.23 -36.60
CA GLN A 131 12.72 -23.41 -35.48
C GLN A 131 13.05 -24.14 -34.17
N ILE A 132 14.07 -23.67 -33.45
CA ILE A 132 14.41 -24.19 -32.11
C ILE A 132 13.78 -23.25 -31.08
N ARG A 133 12.89 -23.78 -30.24
CA ARG A 133 12.35 -23.05 -29.08
C ARG A 133 13.30 -23.28 -27.90
N GLY A 134 13.83 -22.19 -27.34
CA GLY A 134 14.61 -22.21 -26.10
C GLY A 134 13.97 -21.28 -25.06
N TYR A 135 14.17 -21.60 -23.78
CA TYR A 135 13.88 -20.71 -22.67
C TYR A 135 15.21 -20.16 -22.15
N ARG A 136 15.35 -18.82 -22.03
CA ARG A 136 16.46 -18.22 -21.30
C ARG A 136 16.11 -18.20 -19.81
N GLY A 137 17.01 -18.74 -18.99
CA GLY A 137 17.01 -18.55 -17.54
C GLY A 137 17.50 -17.17 -17.15
#